data_AF-A0A3R8TKB7-F1
#
_entry.id   AF-A0A3R8TKB7-F1
#
_cell.length_a   1.000
_cell.length_b   1.000
_cell.length_c   1.000
_cell.angle_alpha   90.00
_cell.angle_beta   90.00
_cell.angle_gamma   90.00
#
_symmetry.space_group_name_H-M   'P 1'
#
loop_
_entity.id
_entity.type
_entity.pdbx_description
1 polymer ?
#
loop_
_entity_poly.entity_id
_entity_poly.type
_entity_poly.pdbx_seq_one_letter_code
_entity_poly.pdbx_strand_id
1 'polypeptide(L)'
;MQSQDVAPRPAPGSGSAADPVVDVEQAEAALVEHYPRLVRLAYLVLPPGLGRGRRVLTAHALAQRALPRGRAAKPVIPAQSAGRESDPGYAFVRLQVVRTALEAGRPLRRRAWPKRSQLPPLLPQVWGLRLFPRSGGADELALDQHLSAMSGPARAAYVLRGLEQLPDGDVRALLTAAGVADADAALDEAAGAEDGYALLDSPEFDPCSLQARPTDLMRRRQHMKAALAAAAAVAVCGALLGMPGDGWGPDGAAAPPY
;
A
#
# COMPACT_ATOMS: atom_id res chain seq x y z
N MET A 1 12.97 -20.09 72.65
CA MET A 1 13.35 -19.90 71.23
C MET A 1 12.07 -19.80 70.43
N GLN A 2 11.97 -18.79 69.58
CA GLN A 2 10.73 -18.26 68.99
C GLN A 2 10.16 -19.16 67.88
N SER A 3 8.85 -19.41 67.91
CA SER A 3 8.09 -19.95 66.77
C SER A 3 7.99 -18.90 65.67
N GLN A 4 8.51 -19.20 64.49
CA GLN A 4 8.27 -18.42 63.29
C GLN A 4 7.04 -18.97 62.58
N ASP A 5 5.94 -18.21 62.65
CA ASP A 5 4.80 -18.32 61.75
C ASP A 5 5.24 -17.86 60.35
N VAL A 6 5.27 -18.78 59.39
CA VAL A 6 5.52 -18.47 57.97
C VAL A 6 4.16 -18.38 57.28
N ALA A 7 3.69 -17.16 57.07
CA ALA A 7 2.52 -16.91 56.23
C ALA A 7 2.81 -17.32 54.77
N PRO A 8 1.87 -18.01 54.08
CA PRO A 8 2.05 -18.33 52.67
C PRO A 8 2.01 -17.03 51.84
N ARG A 9 3.07 -16.83 51.05
CA ARG A 9 3.20 -15.71 50.11
C ARG A 9 2.09 -15.84 49.04
N PRO A 10 1.29 -14.79 48.76
CA PRO A 10 0.31 -14.86 47.70
C PRO A 10 1.04 -15.07 46.38
N ALA A 11 0.63 -16.10 45.64
CA ALA A 11 1.08 -16.35 44.28
C ALA A 11 0.85 -15.08 43.43
N PRO A 12 1.76 -14.73 42.51
CA PRO A 12 1.46 -13.67 41.54
C PRO A 12 0.19 -14.09 40.82
N GLY A 13 -0.86 -13.28 41.00
CA GLY A 13 -2.17 -13.55 40.44
C GLY A 13 -2.04 -13.84 38.95
N SER A 14 -2.62 -14.97 38.54
CA SER A 14 -2.99 -15.23 37.16
C SER A 14 -3.68 -13.98 36.63
N GLY A 15 -2.92 -13.20 35.84
CA GLY A 15 -3.47 -12.09 35.09
C GLY A 15 -4.64 -12.63 34.29
N SER A 16 -5.81 -12.04 34.54
CA SER A 16 -7.00 -12.13 33.71
C SER A 16 -6.60 -12.26 32.24
N ALA A 17 -7.31 -13.10 31.49
CA ALA A 17 -7.20 -13.25 30.03
C ALA A 17 -7.37 -11.89 29.33
N ALA A 18 -6.34 -11.08 29.36
CA ALA A 18 -6.19 -9.88 28.55
C ALA A 18 -5.79 -10.40 27.18
N ASP A 19 -6.53 -9.99 26.16
CA ASP A 19 -6.18 -10.23 24.77
C ASP A 19 -4.67 -10.05 24.59
N PRO A 20 -3.98 -10.99 23.92
CA PRO A 20 -2.56 -10.79 23.65
C PRO A 20 -2.45 -9.45 22.90
N VAL A 21 -1.60 -8.56 23.36
CA VAL A 21 -1.34 -7.29 22.68
C VAL A 21 -0.11 -7.50 21.82
N VAL A 22 -0.14 -7.09 20.55
CA VAL A 22 1.07 -7.09 19.73
C VAL A 22 1.84 -5.82 20.05
N ASP A 23 3.07 -5.99 20.53
CA ASP A 23 3.95 -4.86 20.80
C ASP A 23 4.46 -4.24 19.49
N VAL A 24 4.75 -2.95 19.52
CA VAL A 24 5.26 -2.21 18.36
C VAL A 24 6.60 -2.79 17.91
N GLU A 25 7.48 -3.12 18.87
CA GLU A 25 8.79 -3.70 18.58
C GLU A 25 8.69 -5.07 17.91
N GLN A 26 7.71 -5.88 18.32
CA GLN A 26 7.47 -7.18 17.68
C GLN A 26 6.96 -7.03 16.25
N ALA A 27 6.01 -6.11 16.02
CA ALA A 27 5.53 -5.79 14.68
C ALA A 27 6.65 -5.21 13.79
N GLU A 28 7.55 -4.40 14.36
CA GLU A 28 8.71 -3.85 13.66
C GLU A 28 9.72 -4.93 13.27
N ALA A 29 10.09 -5.81 14.20
CA ALA A 29 10.98 -6.94 13.92
C ALA A 29 10.43 -7.81 12.80
N ALA A 30 9.13 -8.16 12.88
CA ALA A 30 8.45 -8.94 11.85
C ALA A 30 8.39 -8.26 10.49
N LEU A 31 8.16 -6.94 10.48
CA LEU A 31 8.14 -6.14 9.25
C LEU A 31 9.51 -6.12 8.59
N VAL A 32 10.59 -5.94 9.35
CA VAL A 32 11.96 -5.94 8.82
C VAL A 32 12.34 -7.32 8.30
N GLU A 33 12.05 -8.37 9.07
CA GLU A 33 12.36 -9.76 8.69
C GLU A 33 11.62 -10.18 7.42
N HIS A 34 10.34 -9.83 7.29
CA HIS A 34 9.49 -10.28 6.20
C HIS A 34 9.17 -9.17 5.18
N TYR A 35 9.97 -8.10 5.13
CA TYR A 35 9.69 -6.93 4.29
C TYR A 35 9.41 -7.27 2.82
N PRO A 36 10.27 -8.06 2.11
CA PRO A 36 10.02 -8.38 0.71
C PRO A 36 8.71 -9.14 0.50
N ARG A 37 8.40 -10.07 1.41
CA ARG A 37 7.18 -10.90 1.36
C ARG A 37 5.92 -10.06 1.57
N LEU A 38 5.93 -9.16 2.56
CA LEU A 38 4.83 -8.23 2.82
C LEU A 38 4.59 -7.26 1.67
N VAL A 39 5.65 -6.75 1.06
CA VAL A 39 5.55 -5.86 -0.10
C VAL A 39 5.01 -6.60 -1.33
N ARG A 40 5.46 -7.84 -1.58
CA ARG A 40 4.94 -8.71 -2.64
C ARG A 40 3.44 -8.99 -2.43
N LEU A 41 3.04 -9.35 -1.21
CA LEU A 41 1.63 -9.51 -0.83
C LEU A 41 0.82 -8.25 -1.16
N ALA A 42 1.28 -7.06 -0.75
CA ALA A 42 0.61 -5.80 -1.05
C ALA A 42 0.48 -5.56 -2.57
N TYR A 43 1.56 -5.78 -3.33
CA TYR A 43 1.60 -5.57 -4.78
C TYR A 43 0.62 -6.46 -5.53
N LEU A 44 0.52 -7.73 -5.15
CA LEU A 44 -0.38 -8.71 -5.75
C LEU A 44 -1.85 -8.42 -5.40
N VAL A 45 -2.15 -7.89 -4.22
CA VAL A 45 -3.53 -7.53 -3.82
C VAL A 45 -4.02 -6.24 -4.50
N LEU A 46 -3.12 -5.27 -4.67
CA LEU A 46 -3.45 -3.96 -5.24
C LEU A 46 -4.05 -4.08 -6.65
N PRO A 47 -5.00 -3.19 -7.01
CA PRO A 47 -5.69 -3.28 -8.29
C PRO A 47 -4.73 -3.03 -9.47
N PRO A 48 -4.92 -3.75 -10.59
CA PRO A 48 -4.07 -3.61 -11.78
C PRO A 48 -4.19 -2.23 -12.43
N GLY A 49 -5.33 -1.55 -12.28
CA GLY A 49 -5.59 -0.22 -12.85
C GLY A 49 -4.69 0.90 -12.35
N LEU A 50 -3.92 0.70 -11.27
CA LEU A 50 -2.91 1.67 -10.82
C LEU A 50 -1.73 1.79 -11.79
N GLY A 51 -1.53 0.80 -12.65
CA GLY A 51 -0.33 0.67 -13.47
C GLY A 51 0.86 0.16 -12.67
N ARG A 52 1.72 -0.62 -13.31
CA ARG A 52 2.76 -1.43 -12.67
C ARG A 52 3.69 -0.63 -11.73
N GLY A 53 4.21 0.51 -12.20
CA GLY A 53 5.12 1.34 -11.40
C GLY A 53 4.48 2.00 -10.18
N ARG A 54 3.23 2.49 -10.31
CA ARG A 54 2.50 3.06 -9.16
C ARG A 54 2.11 1.96 -8.17
N ARG A 55 1.76 0.77 -8.65
CA ARG A 55 1.46 -0.41 -7.83
C ARG A 55 2.66 -0.78 -6.94
N VAL A 56 3.88 -0.79 -7.49
CA VAL A 56 5.13 -1.00 -6.74
C VAL A 56 5.29 0.04 -5.62
N LEU A 57 5.24 1.34 -5.94
CA LEU A 57 5.43 2.40 -4.96
C LEU A 57 4.37 2.37 -3.85
N THR A 58 3.11 2.12 -4.22
CA THR A 58 2.02 1.97 -3.26
C THR A 58 2.27 0.76 -2.36
N ALA A 59 2.68 -0.39 -2.90
CA ALA A 59 2.99 -1.59 -2.12
C ALA A 59 4.04 -1.33 -1.02
N HIS A 60 5.16 -0.69 -1.37
CA HIS A 60 6.18 -0.30 -0.39
C HIS A 60 5.63 0.62 0.68
N ALA A 61 4.85 1.64 0.29
CA ALA A 61 4.29 2.60 1.23
C ALA A 61 3.25 1.98 2.16
N LEU A 62 2.47 1.01 1.69
CA LEU A 62 1.52 0.27 2.52
C LEU A 62 2.26 -0.60 3.54
N ALA A 63 3.27 -1.36 3.12
CA ALA A 63 4.11 -2.15 4.02
C ALA A 63 4.75 -1.27 5.10
N GLN A 64 5.41 -0.16 4.71
CA GLN A 64 6.05 0.77 5.67
C GLN A 64 5.08 1.45 6.64
N ARG A 65 3.79 1.52 6.31
CA ARG A 65 2.75 2.14 7.16
C ARG A 65 1.95 1.11 7.96
N ALA A 66 2.28 -0.17 7.85
CA ALA A 66 1.56 -1.25 8.51
C ALA A 66 1.89 -1.37 10.01
N LEU A 67 2.92 -0.66 10.50
CA LEU A 67 3.25 -0.62 11.92
C LEU A 67 2.11 -0.01 12.74
N PRO A 68 1.87 -0.55 13.94
CA PRO A 68 0.90 0.03 14.86
C PRO A 68 1.36 1.41 15.34
N ARG A 69 0.42 2.34 15.57
CA ARG A 69 0.72 3.70 16.07
C ARG A 69 0.81 3.77 17.61
N GLY A 70 0.80 2.62 18.29
CA GLY A 70 0.72 2.43 19.73
C GLY A 70 0.46 0.96 20.06
N ARG A 71 0.03 0.61 21.29
CA ARG A 71 -0.39 -0.76 21.61
C ARG A 71 -1.64 -1.13 20.82
N ALA A 72 -1.56 -2.19 20.01
CA ALA A 72 -2.68 -2.72 19.24
C ALA A 72 -3.08 -4.09 19.76
N ALA A 73 -4.38 -4.31 19.97
CA ALA A 73 -4.90 -5.63 20.27
C ALA A 73 -4.47 -6.60 19.16
N LYS A 74 -3.97 -7.78 19.52
CA LYS A 74 -3.63 -8.82 18.54
C LYS A 74 -4.89 -9.12 17.72
N PRO A 75 -4.77 -9.32 16.40
CA PRO A 75 -5.86 -9.89 15.63
C PRO A 75 -6.19 -11.25 16.26
N VAL A 76 -7.42 -11.43 16.74
CA VAL A 76 -7.90 -12.71 17.27
C VAL A 76 -8.10 -13.66 16.07
N ILE A 77 -7.00 -14.06 15.44
CA ILE A 77 -6.95 -15.11 14.43
C ILE A 77 -6.35 -16.30 15.17
N PRO A 78 -7.14 -17.30 15.57
CA PRO A 78 -6.62 -18.50 16.22
C PRO A 78 -5.79 -19.27 15.18
N ALA A 79 -4.46 -19.21 15.30
CA ALA A 79 -3.59 -20.10 14.55
C ALA A 79 -3.67 -21.50 15.19
N GLN A 80 -4.69 -22.28 14.85
CA GLN A 80 -4.72 -23.71 15.11
C GLN A 80 -4.61 -24.46 13.79
N SER A 81 -3.41 -24.53 13.23
CA SER A 81 -2.98 -25.65 12.38
C SER A 81 -1.45 -25.70 12.32
N ALA A 82 -0.93 -26.90 12.51
CA ALA A 82 0.45 -27.27 12.80
C ALA A 82 1.53 -26.62 11.91
N GLY A 83 2.56 -26.07 12.57
CA GLY A 83 3.89 -25.83 11.97
C GLY A 83 4.33 -24.36 12.01
N ARG A 84 5.11 -24.00 13.04
CA ARG A 84 5.51 -22.64 13.47
C ARG A 84 4.39 -21.87 14.15
N GLU A 85 4.60 -21.65 15.44
CA GLU A 85 4.01 -20.56 16.20
C GLU A 85 4.02 -19.29 15.33
N SER A 86 2.86 -18.93 14.78
CA SER A 86 2.71 -17.80 13.86
C SER A 86 3.10 -16.55 14.62
N ASP A 87 4.24 -15.95 14.25
CA ASP A 87 4.73 -14.74 14.88
C ASP A 87 3.58 -13.70 14.90
N PRO A 88 3.09 -13.32 16.08
CA PRO A 88 1.94 -12.43 16.17
C PRO A 88 2.25 -11.04 15.62
N GLY A 89 3.53 -10.63 15.58
CA GLY A 89 3.99 -9.45 14.85
C GLY A 89 3.70 -9.57 13.35
N TYR A 90 4.16 -10.65 12.72
CA TYR A 90 3.93 -10.91 11.31
C TYR A 90 2.43 -11.01 10.97
N ALA A 91 1.65 -11.75 11.78
CA ALA A 91 0.21 -11.88 11.56
C ALA A 91 -0.52 -10.53 11.61
N PHE A 92 -0.13 -9.65 12.54
CA PHE A 92 -0.66 -8.28 12.62
C PHE A 92 -0.30 -7.45 11.38
N VAL A 93 0.98 -7.43 11.01
CA VAL A 93 1.46 -6.63 9.87
C VAL A 93 0.83 -7.12 8.56
N ARG A 94 0.72 -8.44 8.37
CA ARG A 94 0.04 -9.07 7.24
C ARG A 94 -1.42 -8.60 7.12
N LEU A 95 -2.17 -8.63 8.23
CA LEU A 95 -3.55 -8.12 8.24
C LEU A 95 -3.61 -6.63 7.85
N GLN A 96 -2.74 -5.79 8.41
CA GLN A 96 -2.73 -4.35 8.07
C GLN A 96 -2.40 -4.11 6.60
N VAL A 97 -1.44 -4.86 6.04
CA VAL A 97 -1.09 -4.80 4.62
C VAL A 97 -2.28 -5.17 3.74
N VAL A 98 -2.94 -6.30 4.00
CA VAL A 98 -4.10 -6.73 3.21
C VAL A 98 -5.25 -5.73 3.33
N ARG A 99 -5.58 -5.30 4.55
CA ARG A 99 -6.62 -4.30 4.80
C ARG A 99 -6.36 -3.02 4.00
N THR A 100 -5.16 -2.46 4.11
CA THR A 100 -4.84 -1.19 3.46
C THR A 100 -4.69 -1.32 1.94
N ALA A 101 -4.28 -2.48 1.42
CA ALA A 101 -4.26 -2.76 -0.01
C ALA A 101 -5.68 -2.84 -0.60
N LEU A 102 -6.60 -3.52 0.10
CA LEU A 102 -8.01 -3.56 -0.27
C LEU A 102 -8.66 -2.16 -0.22
N GLU A 103 -8.32 -1.35 0.78
CA GLU A 103 -8.78 0.04 0.87
C GLU A 103 -8.26 0.92 -0.27
N ALA A 104 -6.99 0.74 -0.66
CA ALA A 104 -6.36 1.48 -1.76
C ALA A 104 -7.06 1.23 -3.10
N GLY A 105 -7.70 0.06 -3.27
CA GLY A 105 -8.49 -0.28 -4.45
C GLY A 105 -9.95 0.19 -4.43
N ARG A 106 -10.45 0.76 -3.32
CA ARG A 106 -11.83 1.27 -3.27
C ARG A 106 -11.99 2.55 -4.08
N PRO A 107 -13.13 2.73 -4.78
CA PRO A 107 -13.39 3.97 -5.52
C PRO A 107 -13.44 5.16 -4.57
N LEU A 108 -12.81 6.27 -5.00
CA LEU A 108 -12.87 7.54 -4.30
C LEU A 108 -14.30 8.09 -4.39
N ARG A 109 -15.02 8.08 -3.26
CA ARG A 109 -16.35 8.70 -3.20
C ARG A 109 -16.18 10.22 -3.08
N ARG A 110 -16.86 11.00 -3.93
CA ARG A 110 -16.77 12.48 -3.97
C ARG A 110 -17.00 13.19 -2.64
N ARG A 111 -17.66 12.55 -1.67
CA ARG A 111 -17.97 13.10 -0.33
C ARG A 111 -17.10 12.56 0.80
N ALA A 112 -16.23 11.58 0.54
CA ALA A 112 -15.36 11.02 1.56
C ALA A 112 -13.93 11.51 1.34
N TRP A 113 -13.28 11.96 2.41
CA TRP A 113 -11.86 12.24 2.37
C TRP A 113 -11.08 10.96 2.04
N PRO A 114 -10.10 11.02 1.11
CA PRO A 114 -9.31 9.85 0.75
C PRO A 114 -8.57 9.32 1.99
N LYS A 115 -8.56 7.99 2.15
CA LYS A 115 -7.76 7.35 3.20
C LYS A 115 -6.28 7.52 2.88
N ARG A 116 -5.43 7.48 3.90
CA ARG A 116 -3.96 7.56 3.74
C ARG A 116 -3.41 6.46 2.82
N SER A 117 -4.06 5.29 2.76
CA SER A 117 -3.76 4.18 1.85
C SER A 117 -4.05 4.49 0.37
N GLN A 118 -4.94 5.44 0.09
CA GLN A 118 -5.32 5.87 -1.26
C GLN A 118 -4.47 7.04 -1.78
N LEU A 119 -3.75 7.73 -0.89
CA LEU A 119 -2.88 8.86 -1.25
C LEU A 119 -1.56 8.36 -1.86
N PRO A 120 -1.07 9.02 -2.94
CA PRO A 120 0.20 8.65 -3.53
C PRO A 120 1.33 8.78 -2.51
N PRO A 121 2.32 7.87 -2.54
CA PRO A 121 3.39 7.88 -1.57
C PRO A 121 4.42 8.98 -1.87
N LEU A 122 4.90 9.64 -0.81
CA LEU A 122 6.00 10.61 -0.88
C LEU A 122 7.35 9.88 -0.83
N LEU A 123 7.57 8.94 -1.76
CA LEU A 123 8.85 8.24 -1.85
C LEU A 123 9.88 9.13 -2.55
N PRO A 124 11.17 9.05 -2.17
CA PRO A 124 12.22 9.84 -2.79
C PRO A 124 12.24 9.55 -4.30
N GLN A 125 12.02 10.59 -5.11
CA GLN A 125 12.09 10.50 -6.55
C GLN A 125 13.52 10.74 -7.01
N VAL A 126 14.15 9.74 -7.60
CA VAL A 126 15.48 9.91 -8.20
C VAL A 126 15.31 10.54 -9.57
N TRP A 127 15.95 11.70 -9.76
CA TRP A 127 15.85 12.41 -11.02
C TRP A 127 16.68 11.73 -12.12
N GLY A 128 16.09 11.49 -13.29
CA GLY A 128 16.78 10.90 -14.44
C GLY A 128 16.83 9.36 -14.47
N LEU A 129 16.37 8.68 -13.41
CA LEU A 129 16.27 7.23 -13.35
C LEU A 129 14.81 6.81 -13.12
N ARG A 130 14.36 5.82 -13.89
CA ARG A 130 13.06 5.20 -13.72
C ARG A 130 13.25 3.75 -13.34
N LEU A 131 12.66 3.38 -12.20
CA LEU A 131 12.62 2.01 -11.73
C LEU A 131 11.49 1.28 -12.46
N PHE A 132 11.83 0.17 -13.10
CA PHE A 132 10.88 -0.73 -13.73
C PHE A 132 10.92 -2.07 -13.02
N PRO A 133 9.77 -2.64 -12.62
CA PRO A 133 9.71 -4.02 -12.17
C PRO A 133 10.16 -4.95 -13.30
N ARG A 134 10.70 -6.11 -12.93
CA ARG A 134 11.08 -7.16 -13.88
C ARG A 134 9.87 -7.53 -14.74
N SER A 135 10.09 -7.66 -16.05
CA SER A 135 9.14 -8.30 -16.96
C SER A 135 9.29 -9.81 -16.82
N GLY A 136 8.20 -10.53 -16.62
CA GLY A 136 8.19 -11.99 -16.68
C GLY A 136 7.77 -12.51 -18.04
N GLY A 137 7.58 -13.82 -18.11
CA GLY A 137 7.22 -14.54 -19.32
C GLY A 137 5.71 -14.57 -19.57
N ALA A 138 5.30 -15.48 -20.46
CA ALA A 138 3.90 -15.64 -20.83
C ALA A 138 3.04 -16.13 -19.64
N ASP A 139 3.59 -17.00 -18.79
CA ASP A 139 2.87 -17.58 -17.65
C ASP A 139 2.61 -16.54 -16.56
N GLU A 140 3.59 -15.69 -16.26
CA GLU A 140 3.38 -14.60 -15.31
C GLU A 140 2.45 -13.52 -15.87
N LEU A 141 2.46 -13.27 -17.18
CA LEU A 141 1.47 -12.41 -17.82
C LEU A 141 0.06 -13.01 -17.73
N ALA A 142 -0.09 -14.32 -17.94
CA ALA A 142 -1.36 -15.02 -17.78
C ALA A 142 -1.85 -14.94 -16.33
N LEU A 143 -0.95 -15.08 -15.35
CA LEU A 143 -1.28 -14.89 -13.93
C LEU A 143 -1.70 -13.44 -13.63
N ASP A 144 -0.97 -12.42 -14.09
CA ASP A 144 -1.36 -11.01 -13.87
C ASP A 144 -2.71 -10.69 -14.51
N GLN A 145 -3.04 -11.28 -15.67
CA GLN A 145 -4.36 -11.18 -16.30
C GLN A 145 -5.46 -11.87 -15.48
N HIS A 146 -5.20 -13.10 -15.02
CA HIS A 146 -6.13 -13.85 -14.18
C HIS A 146 -6.42 -13.11 -12.88
N LEU A 147 -5.38 -12.65 -12.18
CA LEU A 147 -5.50 -11.81 -10.99
C LEU A 147 -6.27 -10.52 -11.31
N SER A 148 -6.05 -9.91 -12.48
CA SER A 148 -6.75 -8.67 -12.88
C SER A 148 -8.25 -8.84 -13.10
N ALA A 149 -8.69 -10.04 -13.48
CA ALA A 149 -10.11 -10.36 -13.68
C ALA A 149 -10.86 -10.51 -12.35
N MET A 150 -10.17 -10.86 -11.26
CA MET A 150 -10.77 -11.03 -9.94
C MET A 150 -11.13 -9.71 -9.25
N SER A 151 -12.14 -9.80 -8.40
CA SER A 151 -12.44 -8.80 -7.39
C SER A 151 -11.25 -8.59 -6.43
N GLY A 152 -11.21 -7.43 -5.76
CA GLY A 152 -10.17 -7.13 -4.77
C GLY A 152 -10.08 -8.18 -3.65
N PRO A 153 -11.20 -8.52 -2.98
CA PRO A 153 -11.22 -9.56 -1.97
C PRO A 153 -10.82 -10.95 -2.48
N ALA A 154 -11.29 -11.37 -3.65
CA ALA A 154 -10.92 -12.67 -4.22
C ALA A 154 -9.43 -12.75 -4.56
N ARG A 155 -8.86 -11.71 -5.15
CA ARG A 155 -7.43 -11.59 -5.37
C ARG A 155 -6.63 -11.69 -4.06
N ALA A 156 -7.13 -11.09 -2.98
CA ALA A 156 -6.51 -11.25 -1.66
C ALA A 156 -6.62 -12.69 -1.13
N ALA A 157 -7.77 -13.34 -1.29
CA ALA A 157 -7.94 -14.75 -0.92
C ALA A 157 -6.96 -15.66 -1.68
N TYR A 158 -6.89 -15.50 -3.00
CA TYR A 158 -5.98 -16.24 -3.88
C TYR A 158 -4.52 -16.11 -3.45
N VAL A 159 -4.06 -14.88 -3.20
CA VAL A 159 -2.68 -14.62 -2.79
C VAL A 159 -2.40 -15.15 -1.38
N LEU A 160 -3.35 -15.06 -0.45
CA LEU A 160 -3.17 -15.62 0.90
C LEU A 160 -3.09 -17.16 0.89
N ARG A 161 -3.84 -17.83 0.00
CA ARG A 161 -3.73 -19.28 -0.22
C ARG A 161 -2.39 -19.66 -0.85
N GLY A 162 -2.00 -19.00 -1.93
CA GLY A 162 -0.80 -19.39 -2.68
C GLY A 162 0.51 -18.90 -2.05
N LEU A 163 0.60 -17.59 -1.78
CA LEU A 163 1.81 -16.97 -1.25
C LEU A 163 1.97 -17.20 0.24
N GLU A 164 0.91 -17.07 1.03
CA GLU A 164 0.97 -17.21 2.49
C GLU A 164 0.64 -18.63 2.98
N GLN A 165 0.21 -19.52 2.08
CA GLN A 165 -0.12 -20.92 2.37
C GLN A 165 -1.11 -21.07 3.54
N LEU A 166 -2.01 -20.09 3.69
CA LEU A 166 -3.02 -20.11 4.74
C LEU A 166 -4.16 -21.04 4.37
N PRO A 167 -4.65 -21.86 5.33
CA PRO A 167 -5.86 -22.63 5.12
C PRO A 167 -7.07 -21.69 5.00
N ASP A 168 -8.12 -22.15 4.33
CA ASP A 168 -9.31 -21.35 4.03
C ASP A 168 -9.97 -20.72 5.26
N GLY A 169 -9.93 -21.41 6.42
CA GLY A 169 -10.42 -20.86 7.68
C GLY A 169 -9.67 -19.60 8.12
N ASP A 170 -8.34 -19.60 7.98
CA ASP A 170 -7.49 -18.46 8.34
C ASP A 170 -7.62 -17.32 7.31
N VAL A 171 -7.75 -17.66 6.03
CA VAL A 171 -8.02 -16.67 4.97
C VAL A 171 -9.36 -15.99 5.22
N ARG A 172 -10.42 -16.74 5.51
CA ARG A 172 -11.74 -16.20 5.88
C ARG A 172 -11.62 -15.23 7.05
N ALA A 173 -11.00 -15.68 8.16
CA ALA A 173 -10.84 -14.86 9.36
C ALA A 173 -10.05 -13.57 9.08
N LEU A 174 -8.98 -13.64 8.28
CA LEU A 174 -8.18 -12.49 7.90
C LEU A 174 -8.97 -11.51 7.03
N LEU A 175 -9.72 -11.98 6.03
CA LEU A 175 -10.55 -11.13 5.16
C LEU A 175 -11.67 -10.45 5.95
N THR A 176 -12.35 -11.19 6.83
CA THR A 176 -13.35 -10.63 7.75
C THR A 176 -12.73 -9.56 8.64
N ALA A 177 -11.57 -9.84 9.25
CA ALA A 177 -10.83 -8.86 10.03
C ALA A 177 -10.38 -7.66 9.19
N ALA A 178 -10.10 -7.83 7.89
CA ALA A 178 -9.80 -6.74 6.96
C ALA A 178 -11.03 -5.89 6.59
N GLY A 179 -12.23 -6.26 7.04
CA GLY A 179 -13.48 -5.56 6.77
C GLY A 179 -14.08 -5.89 5.40
N VAL A 180 -13.80 -7.09 4.87
CA VAL A 180 -14.52 -7.67 3.73
C VAL A 180 -15.89 -8.15 4.22
N ALA A 181 -16.95 -7.73 3.52
CA ALA A 181 -18.33 -8.02 3.92
C ALA A 181 -18.72 -9.48 3.70
N ASP A 182 -18.27 -10.07 2.60
CA ASP A 182 -18.54 -11.46 2.22
C ASP A 182 -17.21 -12.14 1.88
N ALA A 183 -16.63 -12.79 2.89
CA ALA A 183 -15.35 -13.48 2.75
C ALA A 183 -15.49 -14.84 2.06
N ASP A 184 -16.67 -15.48 2.18
CA ASP A 184 -16.95 -16.77 1.54
C ASP A 184 -17.07 -16.61 0.03
N ALA A 185 -17.81 -15.60 -0.46
CA ALA A 185 -17.87 -15.30 -1.89
C ALA A 185 -16.47 -15.00 -2.48
N ALA A 186 -15.60 -14.35 -1.71
CA ALA A 186 -14.22 -14.09 -2.13
C ALA A 186 -13.37 -15.37 -2.23
N LEU A 187 -13.59 -16.33 -1.32
CA LEU A 187 -12.91 -17.64 -1.34
C LEU A 187 -13.40 -18.51 -2.50
N ASP A 188 -14.70 -18.44 -2.79
CA ASP A 188 -15.32 -19.16 -3.91
C ASP A 188 -14.85 -18.61 -5.26
N GLU A 189 -14.81 -17.28 -5.42
CA GLU A 189 -14.28 -16.63 -6.64
C GLU A 189 -12.79 -16.95 -6.85
N ALA A 190 -12.03 -17.08 -5.76
CA ALA A 190 -10.61 -17.44 -5.80
C ALA A 190 -10.34 -18.95 -5.97
N ALA A 191 -11.37 -19.79 -6.06
CA ALA A 191 -11.21 -21.23 -6.22
C ALA A 191 -10.81 -21.62 -7.66
N GLY A 192 -10.15 -22.78 -7.81
CA GLY A 192 -9.90 -23.40 -9.12
C GLY A 192 -8.74 -22.81 -9.94
N ALA A 193 -7.82 -22.08 -9.31
CA ALA A 193 -6.66 -21.48 -9.99
C ALA A 193 -5.31 -21.80 -9.31
N GLU A 194 -5.24 -22.96 -8.65
CA GLU A 194 -4.11 -23.40 -7.83
C GLU A 194 -2.80 -23.55 -8.63
N ASP A 195 -2.89 -23.85 -9.92
CA ASP A 195 -1.76 -24.01 -10.84
C ASP A 195 -0.86 -22.75 -10.90
N GLY A 196 -1.42 -21.57 -10.63
CA GLY A 196 -0.69 -20.30 -10.63
C GLY A 196 0.07 -20.00 -9.34
N TYR A 197 -0.08 -20.78 -8.26
CA TYR A 197 0.51 -20.45 -6.96
C TYR A 197 2.04 -20.41 -6.97
N ALA A 198 2.68 -21.31 -7.72
CA ALA A 198 4.14 -21.32 -7.84
C ALA A 198 4.70 -20.03 -8.48
N LEU A 199 3.90 -19.38 -9.34
CA LEU A 199 4.29 -18.14 -10.02
C LEU A 199 4.17 -16.91 -9.11
N LEU A 200 3.43 -16.97 -8.00
CA LEU A 200 3.32 -15.84 -7.06
C LEU A 200 4.67 -15.47 -6.44
N ASP A 201 5.59 -16.43 -6.34
CA ASP A 201 6.95 -16.21 -5.84
C ASP A 201 7.94 -15.78 -6.93
N SER A 202 7.49 -15.64 -8.18
CA SER A 202 8.36 -15.28 -9.29
C SER A 202 8.99 -13.88 -9.13
N PRO A 203 10.13 -13.64 -9.79
CA PRO A 203 10.78 -12.34 -9.75
C PRO A 203 9.98 -11.21 -10.41
N GLU A 204 9.01 -11.50 -11.28
CA GLU A 204 8.14 -10.46 -11.88
C GLU A 204 7.24 -9.81 -10.83
N PHE A 205 6.79 -10.59 -9.84
CA PHE A 205 5.94 -10.11 -8.76
C PHE A 205 6.75 -9.66 -7.53
N ASP A 206 8.08 -9.58 -7.62
CA ASP A 206 8.93 -9.01 -6.57
C ASP A 206 9.12 -7.50 -6.74
N PRO A 207 8.45 -6.65 -5.93
CA PRO A 207 8.60 -5.21 -6.05
C PRO A 207 9.95 -4.72 -5.51
N CYS A 208 10.70 -5.54 -4.78
CA CYS A 208 12.04 -5.22 -4.31
C CYS A 208 13.11 -5.47 -5.40
N SER A 209 12.79 -6.23 -6.45
CA SER A 209 13.68 -6.49 -7.60
C SER A 209 13.39 -5.53 -8.75
N LEU A 210 13.94 -4.32 -8.67
CA LEU A 210 13.70 -3.25 -9.66
C LEU A 210 14.90 -3.05 -10.58
N GLN A 211 14.64 -2.90 -11.88
CA GLN A 211 15.62 -2.49 -12.87
C GLN A 211 15.62 -0.97 -13.01
N ALA A 212 16.79 -0.34 -12.85
CA ALA A 212 16.96 1.08 -13.16
C ALA A 212 17.19 1.26 -14.65
N ARG A 213 16.36 2.07 -15.30
CA ARG A 213 16.54 2.50 -16.70
C ARG A 213 16.58 4.03 -16.76
N PRO A 214 17.27 4.62 -17.74
CA PRO A 214 17.20 6.06 -17.94
C PRO A 214 15.76 6.46 -18.24
N THR A 215 15.30 7.57 -17.66
CA THR A 215 14.07 8.22 -18.13
C THR A 215 14.24 8.67 -19.57
N ASP A 216 13.16 8.72 -20.35
CA ASP A 216 13.19 9.26 -21.71
C ASP A 216 13.84 10.66 -21.75
N LEU A 217 15.09 10.70 -22.21
CA LEU A 217 15.94 11.88 -22.23
C LEU A 217 15.39 12.94 -23.20
N MET A 218 14.75 12.51 -24.29
CA MET A 218 14.15 13.41 -25.27
C MET A 218 12.93 14.09 -24.70
N ARG A 219 12.06 13.33 -24.03
CA ARG A 219 10.88 13.88 -23.35
C ARG A 219 11.26 14.88 -22.28
N ARG A 220 12.34 14.63 -21.53
CA ARG A 220 12.90 15.60 -20.56
C ARG A 220 13.39 16.89 -21.24
N ARG A 221 14.12 16.78 -22.35
CA ARG A 221 14.57 17.96 -23.13
C ARG A 221 13.37 18.77 -23.63
N GLN A 222 12.32 18.11 -24.11
CA GLN A 222 11.10 18.77 -24.56
C GLN A 222 10.39 19.49 -23.41
N HIS A 223 10.24 18.87 -22.24
CA HIS A 223 9.62 19.51 -21.08
C HIS A 223 10.42 20.72 -20.56
N MET A 224 11.76 20.65 -20.55
CA MET A 224 12.58 21.81 -20.17
C MET A 224 12.42 22.96 -21.17
N LYS A 225 12.40 22.68 -22.47
CA LYS A 225 12.13 23.70 -23.50
C LYS A 225 10.75 24.32 -23.33
N ALA A 226 9.73 23.50 -23.06
CA ALA A 226 8.37 23.98 -22.81
C ALA A 226 8.28 24.84 -21.55
N ALA A 227 8.95 24.46 -20.46
CA ALA A 227 9.00 25.24 -19.22
C ALA A 227 9.68 26.60 -19.43
N LEU A 228 10.78 26.65 -20.19
CA LEU A 228 11.45 27.91 -20.56
C LEU A 228 10.52 28.82 -21.38
N ALA A 229 9.82 28.25 -22.38
CA ALA A 229 8.86 29.02 -23.18
C ALA A 229 7.70 29.57 -22.32
N ALA A 230 7.17 28.75 -21.41
CA ALA A 230 6.12 29.19 -20.49
C ALA A 230 6.61 30.30 -19.54
N ALA A 231 7.82 30.18 -18.99
CA ALA A 231 8.41 31.21 -18.14
C ALA A 231 8.61 32.53 -18.89
N ALA A 232 9.07 32.48 -20.15
CA ALA A 232 9.18 33.66 -21.00
C ALA A 232 7.81 34.31 -21.26
N ALA A 233 6.79 33.51 -21.54
CA ALA A 233 5.42 34.00 -21.73
C ALA A 233 4.88 34.67 -20.45
N VAL A 234 5.07 34.06 -19.29
CA VAL A 234 4.68 34.64 -17.99
C VAL A 234 5.41 35.96 -17.74
N ALA A 235 6.70 36.05 -18.06
CA ALA A 235 7.46 37.29 -17.94
C ALA A 235 6.93 38.40 -18.87
N VAL A 236 6.59 38.08 -20.12
CA VAL A 236 5.99 39.03 -21.07
C VAL A 236 4.61 39.48 -20.58
N CYS A 237 3.74 38.56 -20.18
CA CYS A 237 2.43 38.90 -19.63
C CYS A 237 2.55 39.75 -18.35
N GLY A 238 3.48 39.40 -17.47
CA GLY A 238 3.77 40.18 -16.27
C GLY A 238 4.29 41.58 -16.57
N ALA A 239 5.13 41.74 -17.58
CA ALA A 239 5.60 43.05 -18.03
C ALA A 239 4.46 43.89 -18.62
N LEU A 240 3.59 43.31 -19.44
CA LEU A 240 2.43 44.02 -20.01
C LEU A 240 1.42 44.44 -18.94
N LEU A 241 1.17 43.60 -17.93
CA LEU A 241 0.27 43.92 -16.80
C LEU A 241 0.91 44.87 -15.78
N GLY A 242 2.24 44.88 -15.69
CA GLY A 242 3.01 45.72 -14.77
C GLY A 242 3.43 47.07 -15.36
N MET A 243 3.19 47.32 -16.65
CA MET A 243 3.38 48.65 -17.23
C MET A 243 2.35 49.61 -16.60
N PRO A 244 2.80 50.68 -15.91
CA PRO A 244 1.88 51.73 -15.47
C PRO A 244 1.27 52.34 -16.72
N GLY A 245 -0.02 52.12 -16.93
CA GLY A 245 -0.72 52.72 -18.07
C GLY A 245 -0.70 54.23 -17.92
N ASP A 246 -0.28 54.94 -18.96
CA ASP A 246 -0.73 56.31 -19.18
C ASP A 246 -2.25 56.26 -19.28
N GLY A 247 -2.90 56.58 -18.16
CA GLY A 247 -4.29 56.26 -17.89
C GLY A 247 -5.25 56.82 -18.92
N TRP A 248 -6.27 56.04 -19.23
CA TRP A 248 -7.51 56.49 -19.87
C TRP A 248 -8.28 57.34 -18.84
N GLY A 249 -7.76 58.54 -18.56
CA GLY A 249 -8.42 59.54 -17.75
C GLY A 249 -9.60 60.17 -18.50
N PRO A 250 -10.49 60.90 -17.81
CA PRO A 250 -11.68 61.53 -18.41
C PRO A 250 -11.40 62.50 -19.57
N ASP A 251 -10.13 62.86 -19.81
CA ASP A 251 -9.67 63.68 -20.94
C ASP A 251 -8.90 62.87 -22.01
N GLY A 252 -9.22 61.58 -22.18
CA GLY A 252 -8.65 60.76 -23.25
C GLY A 252 -9.07 61.27 -24.64
N ALA A 253 -8.24 61.03 -25.67
CA ALA A 253 -8.41 61.50 -27.05
C ALA A 253 -9.71 61.08 -27.79
N ALA A 254 -10.65 60.45 -27.08
CA ALA A 254 -11.99 60.07 -27.53
C ALA A 254 -13.12 60.77 -26.74
N ALA A 255 -12.83 61.83 -25.97
CA ALA A 255 -13.86 62.63 -25.32
C ALA A 255 -14.63 63.46 -26.37
N PRO A 256 -15.99 63.40 -26.41
CA PRO A 256 -16.77 64.17 -27.36
C PRO A 256 -16.69 65.68 -27.04
N PRO A 257 -16.55 66.55 -28.05
CA PRO A 257 -16.64 67.97 -27.82
C PRO A 257 -18.09 68.33 -27.46
N TYR A 258 -18.26 69.01 -26.33
CA TYR A 258 -19.54 69.56 -25.90
C TYR A 258 -20.00 70.72 -26.80
#